data_AF-A0A0C9RSY6-F1
#
_entry.id   AF-A0A0C9RSY6-F1
#
_cell.length_a   1.000
_cell.length_b   1.000
_cell.length_c   1.000
_cell.angle_alpha   90.00
_cell.angle_beta   90.00
_cell.angle_gamma   90.00
#
_symmetry.space_group_name_H-M   'P 1'
#
loop_
_entity.id
_entity.type
_entity.pdbx_description
1 polymer ?
#
loop_
_entity_poly.entity_id
_entity_poly.type
_entity_poly.pdbx_seq_one_letter_code
_entity_poly.pdbx_strand_id
1 'polypeptide(L)'
;QAFKTITELKDFYWLYGFNFNSTHTLGKTCVYFQIERLSEESMNYSSRFIKEGKKETIPYTGTFFSSEPQNYYGELKRAKFNTLHAEIRGAEGKWPMDYKLIFSDYKECSVFRVLAVNNGHGCMVLVGNSAARSGIPAECKSMYKKACDNQYDRLHQIFNNDCMA
;
A
#
# COMPACT_ATOMS: atom_id res chain seq x y z
N GLN A 1 -6.95 -10.63 11.42
CA GLN A 1 -6.32 -10.81 10.10
C GLN A 1 -5.56 -9.54 9.78
N ALA A 2 -4.35 -9.57 9.19
CA ALA A 2 -3.47 -8.40 9.14
C ALA A 2 -4.11 -7.16 8.45
N PHE A 3 -4.99 -7.41 7.47
CA PHE A 3 -5.75 -6.38 6.77
C PHE A 3 -7.07 -5.98 7.45
N LYS A 4 -7.62 -6.81 8.35
CA LYS A 4 -8.85 -6.51 9.11
C LYS A 4 -8.64 -5.42 10.16
N THR A 5 -7.43 -5.31 10.69
CA THR A 5 -7.03 -4.24 11.62
C THR A 5 -6.77 -2.90 10.91
N ILE A 6 -6.57 -2.88 9.59
CA ILE A 6 -6.41 -1.65 8.80
C ILE A 6 -7.75 -0.91 8.63
N THR A 7 -8.88 -1.56 8.92
CA THR A 7 -10.21 -1.06 8.57
C THR A 7 -11.07 -0.60 9.74
N GLU A 8 -10.68 -0.88 10.99
CA GLU A 8 -11.48 -0.46 12.16
C GLU A 8 -11.34 1.04 12.50
N LEU A 9 -10.47 1.78 11.81
CA LEU A 9 -10.13 3.15 12.22
C LEU A 9 -10.16 4.23 11.12
N LYS A 10 -10.33 3.93 9.82
CA LYS A 10 -10.04 4.93 8.76
C LYS A 10 -10.86 4.85 7.48
N ASP A 11 -11.36 6.01 7.04
CA ASP A 11 -12.11 6.18 5.78
C ASP A 11 -11.22 5.99 4.53
N PHE A 12 -9.92 6.32 4.63
CA PHE A 12 -8.95 6.17 3.54
C PHE A 12 -7.49 6.32 4.01
N TYR A 13 -6.57 5.90 3.14
CA TYR A 13 -5.12 6.02 3.33
C TYR A 13 -4.46 6.82 2.20
N TRP A 14 -3.62 7.79 2.55
CA TRP A 14 -2.75 8.47 1.59
C TRP A 14 -1.59 7.55 1.20
N LEU A 15 -1.26 7.51 -0.08
CA LEU A 15 0.05 7.05 -0.52
C LEU A 15 1.05 8.16 -0.18
N TYR A 16 1.81 7.98 0.89
CA TYR A 16 2.73 9.02 1.36
C TYR A 16 3.96 9.09 0.44
N GLY A 17 4.51 7.93 0.09
CA GLY A 17 5.63 7.81 -0.83
C GLY A 17 6.05 6.37 -1.12
N PHE A 18 7.03 6.22 -2.01
CA PHE A 18 7.54 4.92 -2.48
C PHE A 18 9.00 5.03 -2.98
N ASN A 19 9.73 3.91 -3.14
CA ASN A 19 11.16 3.89 -3.54
C ASN A 19 11.44 3.38 -4.96
N PHE A 20 10.48 3.48 -5.86
CA PHE A 20 10.60 2.93 -7.20
C PHE A 20 10.00 3.87 -8.26
N ASN A 21 10.49 3.78 -9.49
CA ASN A 21 9.85 4.46 -10.60
C ASN A 21 8.60 3.69 -11.01
N SER A 22 7.46 4.36 -11.00
CA SER A 22 6.19 3.77 -11.41
C SER A 22 5.55 4.62 -12.49
N THR A 23 5.39 4.04 -13.68
CA THR A 23 4.60 4.65 -14.75
C THR A 23 3.16 4.90 -14.31
N HIS A 24 2.66 4.13 -13.33
CA HIS A 24 1.33 4.31 -12.76
C HIS A 24 1.17 5.55 -11.89
N THR A 25 2.26 6.05 -11.29
CA THR A 25 2.21 7.26 -10.46
C THR A 25 2.76 8.48 -11.20
N LEU A 26 3.22 8.31 -12.45
CA LEU A 26 3.77 9.39 -13.25
C LEU A 26 2.72 10.49 -13.46
N GLY A 27 3.05 11.70 -13.01
CA GLY A 27 2.17 12.87 -13.08
C GLY A 27 0.99 12.85 -12.11
N LYS A 28 0.92 11.86 -11.20
CA LYS A 28 -0.13 11.80 -10.17
C LYS A 28 0.34 12.45 -8.88
N THR A 29 -0.54 13.24 -8.26
CA THR A 29 -0.37 13.81 -6.92
C THR A 29 -1.60 13.51 -6.07
N CYS A 30 -1.49 13.69 -4.75
CA CYS A 30 -2.59 13.50 -3.80
C CYS A 30 -3.30 12.15 -3.98
N VAL A 31 -2.51 11.08 -4.11
CA VAL A 31 -3.03 9.73 -4.28
C VAL A 31 -3.49 9.21 -2.93
N TYR A 32 -4.75 8.79 -2.84
CA TYR A 32 -5.29 8.08 -1.69
C TYR A 32 -6.10 6.86 -2.11
N PHE A 33 -6.19 5.89 -1.20
CA PHE A 33 -6.94 4.66 -1.36
C PHE A 33 -8.12 4.67 -0.40
N GLN A 34 -9.31 4.60 -0.96
CA GLN A 34 -10.57 4.52 -0.23
C GLN A 34 -11.09 3.09 -0.30
N ILE A 35 -11.30 2.46 0.85
CA ILE A 35 -11.84 1.10 0.94
C ILE A 35 -13.36 1.19 0.77
N GLU A 36 -13.92 0.42 -0.15
CA GLU A 36 -15.35 0.41 -0.48
C GLU A 36 -16.06 -0.80 0.12
N ARG A 37 -15.41 -1.98 0.06
CA ARG A 37 -15.90 -3.23 0.64
C ARG A 37 -14.73 -4.02 1.17
N LEU A 38 -14.94 -4.73 2.28
CA LEU A 38 -13.94 -5.61 2.87
C LEU A 38 -14.62 -6.91 3.30
N SER A 39 -13.96 -8.02 3.03
CA SER A 39 -14.30 -9.34 3.56
C SER A 39 -13.05 -9.99 4.17
N GLU A 40 -13.19 -11.23 4.64
CA GLU A 40 -12.04 -11.99 5.15
C GLU A 40 -11.03 -12.33 4.05
N GLU A 41 -11.46 -12.44 2.80
CA GLU A 41 -10.64 -12.93 1.68
C GLU A 41 -10.39 -11.87 0.61
N SER A 42 -11.07 -10.73 0.65
CA SER A 42 -10.98 -9.73 -0.40
C SER A 42 -11.28 -8.31 0.07
N MET A 43 -10.90 -7.34 -0.75
CA MET A 43 -11.33 -5.95 -0.63
C MET A 43 -11.65 -5.35 -1.99
N ASN A 44 -12.64 -4.46 -2.03
CA ASN A 44 -12.80 -3.51 -3.13
C ASN A 44 -12.35 -2.15 -2.62
N TYR A 45 -11.55 -1.45 -3.42
CA TYR A 45 -11.06 -0.13 -3.08
C TYR A 45 -10.86 0.70 -4.34
N SER A 46 -10.83 2.01 -4.18
CA SER A 46 -10.54 2.94 -5.27
C SER A 46 -9.29 3.75 -4.97
N SER A 47 -8.43 3.91 -5.96
CA SER A 47 -7.39 4.94 -5.93
C SER A 47 -7.96 6.23 -6.49
N ARG A 48 -7.88 7.31 -5.72
CA ARG A 48 -8.26 8.66 -6.11
C ARG A 48 -7.01 9.52 -6.13
N PHE A 49 -6.87 10.36 -7.15
CA PHE A 49 -5.66 11.15 -7.35
C PHE A 49 -5.94 12.38 -8.22
N ILE A 50 -4.99 13.30 -8.23
CA ILE A 50 -4.96 14.44 -9.14
C ILE A 50 -3.93 14.15 -10.24
N LYS A 51 -4.31 14.32 -11.51
CA LYS A 51 -3.41 14.27 -12.66
C LYS A 51 -3.76 15.42 -13.60
N GLU A 52 -2.76 16.20 -14.00
CA GLU A 52 -2.97 17.37 -14.88
C GLU A 52 -4.08 18.33 -14.37
N GLY A 53 -4.15 18.51 -13.04
CA GLY A 53 -5.15 19.36 -12.38
C GLY A 53 -6.56 18.75 -12.28
N LYS A 54 -6.79 17.54 -12.80
CA LYS A 54 -8.08 16.86 -12.76
C LYS A 54 -8.09 15.76 -11.70
N LYS A 55 -9.22 15.66 -10.98
CA LYS A 55 -9.48 14.54 -10.07
C LYS A 55 -9.89 13.31 -10.89
N GLU A 56 -9.19 12.21 -10.68
CA GLU A 56 -9.45 10.93 -11.32
C GLU A 56 -9.64 9.82 -10.28
N THR A 57 -10.25 8.72 -10.71
CA THR A 57 -10.52 7.57 -9.85
C THR A 57 -10.33 6.28 -10.64
N ILE A 58 -9.61 5.32 -10.07
CA ILE A 58 -9.46 3.97 -10.62
C ILE A 58 -9.97 2.97 -9.57
N PRO A 59 -10.99 2.16 -9.89
CA PRO A 59 -11.47 1.12 -9.00
C PRO A 59 -10.63 -0.16 -9.13
N TYR A 60 -10.41 -0.81 -7.98
CA TYR A 60 -9.65 -2.04 -7.86
C TYR A 60 -10.45 -3.12 -7.12
N THR A 61 -10.20 -4.36 -7.51
CA THR A 61 -10.55 -5.55 -6.74
C THR A 61 -9.27 -6.15 -6.19
N GLY A 62 -9.31 -6.57 -4.94
CA GLY A 62 -8.18 -7.12 -4.22
C GLY A 62 -8.50 -8.46 -3.58
N THR A 63 -7.61 -9.44 -3.72
CA THR A 63 -7.72 -10.77 -3.11
C THR A 63 -6.58 -11.00 -2.14
N PHE A 64 -6.91 -11.45 -0.93
CA PHE A 64 -5.93 -11.72 0.11
C PHE A 64 -5.40 -13.15 0.02
N PHE A 65 -4.09 -13.30 0.21
CA PHE A 65 -3.48 -14.62 0.32
C PHE A 65 -2.25 -14.58 1.24
N SER A 66 -1.79 -15.78 1.62
CA SER A 66 -0.56 -15.97 2.38
C SER A 66 0.58 -16.26 1.42
N SER A 67 1.61 -15.43 1.38
CA SER A 67 2.86 -15.78 0.67
C SER A 67 3.58 -16.89 1.41
N GLU A 68 4.10 -17.90 0.70
CA GLU A 68 4.89 -18.97 1.32
C GLU A 68 6.11 -18.42 2.09
N PRO A 69 6.47 -19.02 3.23
CA PRO A 69 7.70 -18.67 3.93
C PRO A 69 8.92 -19.07 3.09
N GLN A 70 9.94 -18.22 3.06
CA GLN A 70 11.20 -18.45 2.34
C GLN A 70 12.09 -19.55 2.97
N ASN A 71 11.67 -20.17 4.07
CA ASN A 71 12.48 -21.15 4.80
C ASN A 71 12.05 -22.57 4.46
N TYR A 72 12.95 -23.30 3.82
CA TYR A 72 12.88 -24.70 3.36
C TYR A 72 12.85 -25.74 4.50
N TYR A 73 12.58 -25.32 5.74
CA TYR A 73 12.53 -26.19 6.92
C TYR A 73 11.16 -26.09 7.59
N GLY A 74 10.32 -27.08 7.31
CA GLY A 74 9.07 -27.33 8.02
C GLY A 74 7.93 -26.40 7.63
N GLU A 75 6.84 -27.00 7.16
CA GLU A 75 5.59 -26.35 6.76
C GLU A 75 4.95 -25.53 7.89
N LEU A 76 5.42 -24.30 8.11
CA LEU A 76 4.65 -23.30 8.84
C LEU A 76 3.89 -22.46 7.81
N LYS A 77 2.80 -23.03 7.27
CA LYS A 77 1.81 -22.24 6.53
C LYS A 77 1.41 -21.05 7.41
N ARG A 78 1.63 -19.82 6.92
CA ARG A 78 1.25 -18.62 7.67
C ARG A 78 -0.26 -18.63 7.88
N ALA A 79 -0.70 -18.66 9.14
CA ALA A 79 -2.10 -18.66 9.54
C ALA A 79 -2.85 -17.34 9.19
N LYS A 80 -2.14 -16.31 8.70
CA LYS A 80 -2.72 -14.99 8.40
C LYS A 80 -2.26 -14.52 7.03
N PHE A 81 -3.22 -14.08 6.21
CA PHE A 81 -2.95 -13.41 4.95
C PHE A 81 -2.07 -12.18 5.17
N ASN A 82 -1.06 -12.03 4.31
CA ASN A 82 -0.08 -10.96 4.37
C ASN A 82 0.20 -10.33 3.00
N THR A 83 -0.47 -10.82 1.95
CA THR A 83 -0.36 -10.27 0.60
C THR A 83 -1.76 -9.93 0.07
N LEU A 84 -1.84 -8.81 -0.64
CA LEU A 84 -2.99 -8.37 -1.41
C LEU A 84 -2.62 -8.44 -2.90
N HIS A 85 -3.28 -9.32 -3.64
CA HIS A 85 -3.28 -9.29 -5.11
C HIS A 85 -4.31 -8.27 -5.57
N ALA A 86 -3.93 -7.28 -6.37
CA ALA A 86 -4.82 -6.22 -6.82
C ALA A 86 -4.89 -6.12 -8.34
N GLU A 87 -6.10 -5.92 -8.86
CA GLU A 87 -6.37 -5.74 -10.28
C GLU A 87 -7.38 -4.62 -10.51
N ILE A 88 -7.41 -4.03 -11.71
CA ILE A 88 -8.43 -3.04 -12.06
C ILE A 88 -9.80 -3.73 -12.14
N ARG A 89 -10.77 -3.21 -11.38
CA ARG A 89 -12.12 -3.78 -11.35
C ARG A 89 -12.78 -3.69 -12.73
N GLY A 90 -13.26 -4.83 -13.23
CA GLY A 90 -13.88 -4.94 -14.56
C GLY A 90 -12.87 -5.03 -15.71
N ALA A 91 -11.57 -5.18 -15.42
CA ALA A 91 -10.52 -5.42 -16.40
C ALA A 91 -9.55 -6.49 -15.86
N GLU A 92 -10.00 -7.74 -15.85
CA GLU A 92 -9.26 -8.90 -15.34
C GLU A 92 -7.88 -9.03 -15.99
N GLY A 93 -6.85 -9.34 -15.19
CA GLY A 93 -5.46 -9.46 -15.65
C GLY A 93 -4.81 -8.12 -16.04
N LYS A 94 -5.53 -6.99 -15.92
CA LYS A 94 -4.98 -5.67 -16.26
C LYS A 94 -4.30 -5.06 -15.05
N TRP A 95 -2.97 -4.94 -15.16
CA TRP A 95 -2.08 -4.36 -14.15
C TRP A 95 -2.14 -5.07 -12.78
N PRO A 96 -1.94 -6.40 -12.76
CA PRO A 96 -1.90 -7.15 -11.50
C PRO A 96 -0.72 -6.68 -10.65
N MET A 97 -0.98 -6.38 -9.38
CA MET A 97 0.02 -5.94 -8.42
C MET A 97 -0.12 -6.71 -7.11
N ASP A 98 0.98 -7.32 -6.67
CA ASP A 98 1.04 -7.97 -5.36
C ASP A 98 1.68 -7.04 -4.33
N TYR A 99 0.90 -6.69 -3.31
CA TYR A 99 1.32 -5.89 -2.17
C TYR A 99 1.47 -6.77 -0.94
N LYS A 100 2.71 -7.02 -0.53
CA LYS A 100 3.02 -7.77 0.68
C LYS A 100 3.17 -6.81 1.85
N LEU A 101 2.35 -6.96 2.90
CA LEU A 101 2.46 -6.18 4.12
C LEU A 101 3.77 -6.52 4.83
N ILE A 102 4.61 -5.51 5.05
CA ILE A 102 5.85 -5.60 5.84
C ILE A 102 5.54 -5.28 7.30
N PHE A 103 4.83 -4.18 7.52
CA PHE A 103 4.53 -3.65 8.84
C PHE A 103 3.24 -2.84 8.80
N SER A 104 2.47 -2.88 9.88
CA SER A 104 1.40 -1.94 10.16
C SER A 104 1.42 -1.66 11.65
N ASP A 105 1.22 -0.40 12.03
CA ASP A 105 0.99 -0.02 13.43
C ASP A 105 -0.46 -0.30 13.88
N TYR A 106 -1.29 -0.83 12.96
CA TYR A 106 -2.72 -1.09 13.14
C TYR A 106 -3.55 0.15 13.51
N LYS A 107 -2.99 1.33 13.29
CA LYS A 107 -3.63 2.61 13.61
C LYS A 107 -3.48 3.53 12.41
N GLU A 108 -2.29 4.07 12.23
CA GLU A 108 -2.05 5.24 11.41
C GLU A 108 -1.35 4.93 10.10
N CYS A 109 -0.66 3.81 10.01
CA CYS A 109 0.30 3.58 8.96
C CYS A 109 0.52 2.10 8.60
N SER A 110 0.80 1.86 7.32
CA SER A 110 1.20 0.57 6.79
C SER A 110 2.33 0.69 5.78
N VAL A 111 3.28 -0.24 5.83
CA VAL A 111 4.40 -0.35 4.90
C VAL A 111 4.23 -1.63 4.08
N PHE A 112 4.26 -1.48 2.76
CA PHE A 112 4.10 -2.58 1.81
C PHE A 112 5.32 -2.73 0.93
N ARG A 113 5.62 -3.99 0.58
CA ARG A 113 6.49 -4.36 -0.53
C ARG A 113 5.62 -4.60 -1.77
N VAL A 114 6.03 -4.07 -2.91
CA VAL A 114 5.39 -4.24 -4.21
C VAL A 114 6.19 -5.28 -4.99
N LEU A 115 5.70 -6.52 -5.06
CA LEU A 115 6.49 -7.65 -5.53
C LEU A 115 6.82 -7.58 -7.02
N ALA A 116 5.93 -6.97 -7.81
CA ALA A 116 6.09 -6.82 -9.26
C ALA A 116 7.15 -5.76 -9.67
N VAL A 117 7.69 -4.98 -8.72
CA VAL A 117 8.55 -3.83 -9.03
C VAL A 117 9.96 -4.00 -8.49
N ASN A 118 10.96 -3.58 -9.28
CA ASN A 118 12.38 -3.59 -8.93
C ASN A 118 12.84 -4.96 -8.40
N ASN A 119 12.46 -6.05 -9.07
CA ASN A 119 12.73 -7.42 -8.63
C ASN A 119 12.26 -7.71 -7.19
N GLY A 120 11.11 -7.15 -6.80
CA GLY A 120 10.53 -7.32 -5.46
C GLY A 120 11.14 -6.41 -4.38
N HIS A 121 11.93 -5.40 -4.76
CA HIS A 121 12.47 -4.41 -3.82
C HIS A 121 11.67 -3.10 -3.76
N GLY A 122 10.64 -2.96 -4.61
CA GLY A 122 9.71 -1.84 -4.53
C GLY A 122 8.97 -1.82 -3.20
N CYS A 123 8.83 -0.66 -2.60
CA CYS A 123 8.10 -0.44 -1.37
C CYS A 123 7.29 0.86 -1.43
N MET A 124 6.17 0.86 -0.71
CA MET A 124 5.34 2.04 -0.51
C MET A 124 4.92 2.17 0.96
N VAL A 125 4.68 3.40 1.39
CA VAL A 125 4.16 3.72 2.72
C VAL A 125 2.79 4.35 2.57
N LEU A 126 1.81 3.77 3.23
CA LEU A 126 0.48 4.33 3.38
C LEU A 126 0.35 4.96 4.76
N VAL A 127 -0.16 6.20 4.80
CA VAL A 127 -0.42 6.91 6.05
C VAL A 127 -1.85 7.39 6.00
N GLY A 128 -2.63 7.10 7.03
CA GLY A 128 -4.01 7.53 7.06
C GLY A 128 -4.15 9.02 7.37
N ASN A 129 -5.35 9.55 7.10
CA ASN A 129 -5.59 10.98 7.04
C ASN A 129 -5.19 11.77 8.30
N SER A 130 -5.46 11.22 9.49
CA SER A 130 -5.15 11.82 10.79
C SER A 130 -3.66 12.08 11.01
N ALA A 131 -2.76 11.21 10.54
CA ALA A 131 -1.31 11.36 10.72
C ALA A 131 -0.60 12.00 9.52
N ALA A 132 -1.16 11.94 8.31
CA ALA A 132 -0.42 12.28 7.08
C ALA A 132 0.20 13.68 7.11
N ARG A 133 -0.49 14.67 7.69
CA ARG A 133 0.01 16.05 7.80
C ARG A 133 1.14 16.23 8.81
N SER A 134 1.24 15.33 9.77
CA SER A 134 2.35 15.26 10.74
C SER A 134 3.51 14.40 10.24
N GLY A 135 3.35 13.76 9.07
CA GLY A 135 4.34 12.89 8.44
C GLY A 135 4.13 11.40 8.76
N ILE A 136 5.07 10.56 8.29
CA ILE A 136 5.04 9.12 8.57
C ILE A 136 5.31 8.87 10.06
N PRO A 137 4.45 8.13 10.78
CA PRO A 137 4.69 7.72 12.16
C PRO A 137 6.05 7.05 12.36
N ALA A 138 6.69 7.29 13.52
CA ALA A 138 8.09 6.91 13.78
C ALA A 138 8.37 5.41 13.58
N GLU A 139 7.48 4.55 14.07
CA GLU A 139 7.62 3.09 13.92
C GLU A 139 7.61 2.65 12.46
N CYS A 140 6.65 3.15 11.69
CA CYS A 140 6.58 2.91 10.25
C CYS A 140 7.79 3.46 9.51
N LYS A 141 8.26 4.65 9.86
CA LYS A 141 9.45 5.26 9.24
C LYS A 141 10.69 4.39 9.49
N SER A 142 10.85 3.90 10.72
CA SER A 142 11.91 2.95 11.09
C SER A 142 11.81 1.65 10.29
N MET A 143 10.62 1.07 10.22
CA MET A 143 10.37 -0.19 9.49
C MET A 143 10.59 -0.04 7.98
N TYR A 144 10.18 1.08 7.39
CA TYR A 144 10.45 1.39 5.99
C TYR A 144 11.96 1.46 5.72
N LYS A 145 12.70 2.26 6.51
CA LYS A 145 14.16 2.38 6.36
C LYS A 145 14.85 1.02 6.46
N LYS A 146 14.48 0.21 7.45
CA LYS A 146 15.07 -1.11 7.67
C LYS A 146 14.76 -2.11 6.54
N ALA A 147 13.52 -2.13 6.04
CA ALA A 147 13.05 -3.18 5.13
C ALA A 147 13.16 -2.84 3.64
N CYS A 148 13.20 -1.54 3.31
CA CYS A 148 13.05 -1.05 1.94
C CYS A 148 14.20 -0.15 1.48
N ASP A 149 14.87 0.51 2.42
CA ASP A 149 15.73 1.63 2.08
C ASP A 149 16.92 1.73 3.03
N ASN A 150 17.64 0.61 3.15
CA ASN A 150 18.81 0.46 3.99
C ASN A 150 19.94 1.40 3.54
N GLN A 151 19.84 2.68 3.92
CA GLN A 151 20.80 3.79 3.76
C GLN A 151 20.79 4.59 2.45
N TYR A 152 19.74 4.52 1.61
CA TYR A 152 19.71 5.27 0.33
C TYR A 152 18.75 6.48 0.31
N ASP A 153 17.91 6.65 1.34
CA ASP A 153 16.88 7.70 1.46
C ASP A 153 16.04 7.93 0.19
N ARG A 154 15.64 6.84 -0.47
CA ARG A 154 14.94 6.82 -1.77
C ARG A 154 13.44 7.02 -1.66
N LEU A 155 12.92 7.55 -0.55
CA LEU A 155 11.49 7.79 -0.40
C LEU A 155 11.06 8.95 -1.30
N HIS A 156 10.48 8.63 -2.46
CA HIS A 156 9.79 9.61 -3.29
C HIS A 156 8.44 9.93 -2.65
N GLN A 157 8.41 11.03 -1.89
CA GLN A 157 7.18 11.54 -1.29
C GLN A 157 6.26 12.12 -2.38
N ILE A 158 4.98 11.72 -2.37
CA ILE A 158 3.96 12.25 -3.29
C ILE A 158 2.81 12.94 -2.56
N PHE A 159 2.65 12.69 -1.26
CA PHE A 159 1.72 13.42 -0.41
C PHE A 159 2.31 14.78 -0.06
N ASN A 160 1.47 15.81 -0.04
CA ASN A 160 1.81 17.13 0.50
C ASN A 160 0.62 17.66 1.32
N ASN A 161 0.85 18.72 2.09
CA ASN A 161 -0.18 19.27 2.97
C ASN A 161 -1.31 20.00 2.24
N ASP A 162 -1.14 20.29 0.95
CA ASP A 162 -2.17 20.88 0.09
C ASP A 162 -3.17 19.82 -0.41
N CYS A 163 -2.86 18.54 -0.24
CA CYS A 163 -3.76 17.45 -0.57
C CYS A 163 -5.02 17.47 0.31
N MET A 164 -6.17 17.48 -0.37
CA MET A 164 -7.50 17.41 0.24
C MET A 164 -8.25 16.24 -0.38
N ALA A 165 -8.78 15.34 0.47
CA ALA A 165 -9.52 14.16 0.05
C ALA A 165 -10.92 14.50 -0.45
#